data_AF-A0A9P3CBA7-F1
#
_entry.id   AF-A0A9P3CBA7-F1
#
_cell.length_a   1.000
_cell.length_b   1.000
_cell.length_c   1.000
_cell.angle_alpha   90.00
_cell.angle_beta   90.00
_cell.angle_gamma   90.00
#
_symmetry.space_group_name_H-M   'P 1'
#
loop_
_entity.id
_entity.type
_entity.pdbx_description
1 polymer ?
#
loop_
_entity_poly.entity_id
_entity_poly.type
_entity_poly.pdbx_seq_one_letter_code
_entity_poly.pdbx_strand_id
1 'polypeptide(L)'
;MRTTLAALALAAVPAVLAVEKGMHGFALGTKNPDGTCKFQTDYEQDFDAIKAASGSTLVRGYSASDCNCAQEILPAAKAKGFKVVLGVWPDVEDSFNKDKGALVDHATKFKEQVYAVTVGSETLYRGNFTGEELLEKILDVKEALGGDVKVGTADSWNKWADGTGDAVIKGGVDLIMANGFSYWQGAAAGDKAKEVYLDDIQQALGHIQEVSGSLDAIEFWNGETGWPTDGGSDYEAAEAGTKNAEAFYQHAFCGALDWGINAFFFEAFDEPWKPESIGDNGVAKDETKWGAMTADRKTKFNLQC
;
A
#
# COMPACT_ATOMS: atom_id res chain seq x y z
N MET A 1 -72.98 -13.67 1.48
CA MET A 1 -71.68 -14.30 1.81
C MET A 1 -70.64 -13.63 0.90
N ARG A 2 -69.96 -12.60 1.39
CA ARG A 2 -68.91 -11.87 0.64
C ARG A 2 -67.57 -12.29 1.22
N THR A 3 -66.79 -13.05 0.45
CA THR A 3 -65.48 -13.53 0.85
C THR A 3 -64.44 -12.52 0.36
N THR A 4 -63.84 -11.80 1.29
CA THR A 4 -62.76 -10.84 1.02
C THR A 4 -61.45 -11.63 0.86
N LEU A 5 -60.87 -11.63 -0.34
CA LEU A 5 -59.51 -12.10 -0.57
C LEU A 5 -58.52 -11.08 -0.01
N ALA A 6 -57.83 -11.42 1.07
CA ALA A 6 -56.70 -10.66 1.56
C ALA A 6 -55.48 -10.95 0.67
N ALA A 7 -55.00 -9.92 -0.03
CA ALA A 7 -53.72 -9.98 -0.72
C ALA A 7 -52.58 -9.97 0.31
N LEU A 8 -51.80 -11.05 0.39
CA LEU A 8 -50.52 -11.02 1.10
C LEU A 8 -49.54 -10.19 0.27
N ALA A 9 -49.21 -8.99 0.77
CA ALA A 9 -48.05 -8.26 0.30
C ALA A 9 -46.79 -8.97 0.83
N LEU A 10 -45.98 -9.55 -0.06
CA LEU A 10 -44.60 -9.92 0.29
C LEU A 10 -43.82 -8.62 0.54
N ALA A 11 -43.46 -8.38 1.79
CA ALA A 11 -42.49 -7.35 2.12
C ALA A 11 -41.13 -7.76 1.53
N ALA A 12 -40.62 -6.99 0.56
CA ALA A 12 -39.26 -7.12 0.10
C ALA A 12 -38.33 -6.71 1.25
N VAL A 13 -37.58 -7.66 1.80
CA VAL A 13 -36.51 -7.37 2.75
C VAL A 13 -35.41 -6.66 1.96
N PRO A 14 -34.97 -5.44 2.36
CA PRO A 14 -33.84 -4.81 1.71
C PRO A 14 -32.62 -5.71 1.88
N ALA A 15 -32.00 -6.09 0.77
CA ALA A 15 -30.70 -6.76 0.81
C ALA A 15 -29.73 -5.80 1.48
N VAL A 16 -29.20 -6.20 2.64
CA VAL A 16 -28.04 -5.53 3.23
C VAL A 16 -26.93 -5.71 2.20
N LEU A 17 -26.53 -4.64 1.52
CA LEU A 17 -25.35 -4.64 0.67
C LEU A 17 -24.16 -4.88 1.61
N ALA A 18 -23.65 -6.10 1.63
CA ALA A 18 -22.38 -6.36 2.28
C ALA A 18 -21.33 -5.55 1.53
N VAL A 19 -20.63 -4.66 2.23
CA VAL A 19 -19.42 -4.02 1.69
C VAL A 19 -18.44 -5.15 1.42
N GLU A 20 -17.98 -5.27 0.17
CA GLU A 20 -16.92 -6.21 -0.14
C GLU A 20 -15.66 -5.80 0.61
N LYS A 21 -15.03 -6.75 1.29
CA LYS A 21 -13.79 -6.49 2.02
C LYS A 21 -12.71 -6.01 1.04
N GLY A 22 -11.96 -5.00 1.44
CA GLY A 22 -10.84 -4.46 0.69
C GLY A 22 -9.76 -5.51 0.43
N MET A 23 -8.98 -5.30 -0.62
CA MET A 23 -7.84 -6.12 -1.00
C MET A 23 -6.73 -6.00 0.04
N HIS A 24 -6.33 -7.14 0.56
CA HIS A 24 -5.24 -7.29 1.52
C HIS A 24 -3.91 -7.48 0.77
N GLY A 25 -2.97 -6.56 0.90
CA GLY A 25 -1.61 -6.68 0.35
C GLY A 25 -0.51 -6.45 1.39
N PHE A 26 0.74 -6.73 0.99
CA PHE A 26 1.94 -6.40 1.76
C PHE A 26 2.95 -5.59 0.94
N ALA A 27 3.63 -4.65 1.57
CA ALA A 27 4.86 -4.08 1.03
C ALA A 27 5.96 -5.14 1.01
N LEU A 28 6.73 -5.20 -0.08
CA LEU A 28 7.76 -6.21 -0.29
C LEU A 28 9.04 -5.60 -0.86
N GLY A 29 10.12 -5.69 -0.08
CA GLY A 29 11.46 -5.26 -0.49
C GLY A 29 12.14 -6.19 -1.49
N THR A 30 13.17 -5.66 -2.15
CA THR A 30 13.91 -6.27 -3.27
C THR A 30 15.16 -7.06 -2.86
N LYS A 31 15.50 -7.06 -1.57
CA LYS A 31 16.75 -7.62 -1.05
C LYS A 31 16.51 -8.71 -0.02
N ASN A 32 17.41 -9.67 -0.02
CA ASN A 32 17.54 -10.68 1.02
C ASN A 32 18.04 -10.06 2.33
N PRO A 33 17.95 -10.79 3.45
CA PRO A 33 18.35 -10.26 4.76
C PRO A 33 19.83 -9.86 4.85
N ASP A 34 20.68 -10.43 3.99
CA ASP A 34 22.10 -10.09 3.86
C ASP A 34 22.37 -8.90 2.91
N GLY A 35 21.33 -8.28 2.38
CA GLY A 35 21.40 -7.15 1.45
C GLY A 35 21.64 -7.54 -0.01
N THR A 36 21.78 -8.83 -0.33
CA THR A 36 21.88 -9.29 -1.73
C THR A 36 20.53 -9.15 -2.44
N CYS A 37 20.55 -8.97 -3.76
CA CYS A 37 19.31 -8.88 -4.54
C CYS A 37 18.55 -10.20 -4.53
N LYS A 38 17.21 -10.13 -4.43
CA LYS A 38 16.31 -11.26 -4.64
C LYS A 38 16.27 -11.65 -6.12
N PHE A 39 16.16 -12.94 -6.37
CA PHE A 39 15.83 -13.49 -7.68
C PHE A 39 14.43 -14.12 -7.66
N GLN A 40 13.93 -14.54 -8.83
CA GLN A 40 12.60 -15.14 -8.97
C GLN A 40 12.27 -16.17 -7.86
N THR A 41 13.20 -17.07 -7.54
CA THR A 41 12.97 -18.11 -6.51
C THR A 41 12.80 -17.56 -5.10
N ASP A 42 13.41 -16.43 -4.79
CA ASP A 42 13.26 -15.78 -3.48
C ASP A 42 11.86 -15.15 -3.37
N TYR A 43 11.41 -14.47 -4.43
CA TYR A 43 10.04 -13.94 -4.52
C TYR A 43 8.98 -15.04 -4.46
N GLU A 44 9.23 -16.18 -5.11
CA GLU A 44 8.33 -17.33 -5.03
C GLU A 44 8.17 -17.87 -3.60
N GLN A 45 9.25 -17.90 -2.81
CA GLN A 45 9.21 -18.29 -1.40
C GLN A 45 8.50 -17.25 -0.53
N ASP A 46 8.73 -15.96 -0.81
CA ASP A 46 8.04 -14.85 -0.15
C ASP A 46 6.52 -14.93 -0.38
N PHE A 47 6.10 -15.18 -1.63
CA PHE A 47 4.69 -15.34 -2.01
C PHE A 47 4.03 -16.55 -1.35
N ASP A 48 4.72 -17.69 -1.29
CA ASP A 48 4.22 -18.87 -0.59
C ASP A 48 3.99 -18.57 0.90
N ALA A 49 4.92 -17.86 1.55
CA ALA A 49 4.81 -17.48 2.95
C ALA A 49 3.66 -16.49 3.20
N ILE A 50 3.57 -15.41 2.40
CA ILE A 50 2.51 -14.41 2.49
C ILE A 50 1.13 -15.09 2.34
N LYS A 51 0.97 -15.90 1.29
CA LYS A 51 -0.29 -16.59 1.01
C LYS A 51 -0.66 -17.58 2.10
N ALA A 52 0.29 -18.36 2.60
CA ALA A 52 0.04 -19.31 3.68
C ALA A 52 -0.36 -18.63 4.99
N ALA A 53 0.26 -17.48 5.31
CA ALA A 53 0.03 -16.78 6.57
C ALA A 53 -1.25 -15.94 6.59
N SER A 54 -1.63 -15.35 5.44
CA SER A 54 -2.68 -14.31 5.37
C SER A 54 -3.76 -14.55 4.32
N GLY A 55 -3.55 -15.49 3.38
CA GLY A 55 -4.39 -15.64 2.19
C GLY A 55 -4.18 -14.56 1.11
N SER A 56 -3.36 -13.54 1.38
CA SER A 56 -3.06 -12.47 0.40
C SER A 56 -2.34 -13.02 -0.85
N THR A 57 -2.64 -12.40 -1.99
CA THR A 57 -2.02 -12.67 -3.29
C THR A 57 -1.60 -11.35 -3.98
N LEU A 58 -1.29 -10.33 -3.18
CA LEU A 58 -1.00 -8.98 -3.66
C LEU A 58 0.19 -8.39 -2.91
N VAL A 59 1.16 -7.85 -3.66
CA VAL A 59 2.31 -7.15 -3.08
C VAL A 59 2.57 -5.81 -3.75
N ARG A 60 3.24 -4.91 -3.05
CA ARG A 60 3.72 -3.62 -3.55
C ARG A 60 5.24 -3.53 -3.48
N GLY A 61 5.86 -3.13 -4.57
CA GLY A 61 7.29 -2.80 -4.66
C GLY A 61 7.51 -1.31 -4.89
N TYR A 62 8.78 -0.87 -4.81
CA TYR A 62 9.16 0.55 -4.76
C TYR A 62 9.95 1.06 -5.96
N SER A 63 10.71 0.18 -6.60
CA SER A 63 11.50 0.48 -7.81
C SER A 63 11.47 -0.75 -8.72
N ALA A 64 11.13 -0.56 -9.98
CA ALA A 64 11.03 -1.61 -10.98
C ALA A 64 12.40 -2.12 -11.44
N SER A 65 13.43 -1.28 -11.36
CA SER A 65 14.80 -1.58 -11.81
C SER A 65 15.76 -1.93 -10.67
N ASP A 66 15.52 -1.48 -9.44
CA ASP A 66 16.35 -1.87 -8.29
C ASP A 66 16.35 -3.40 -8.16
N CYS A 67 17.55 -3.98 -8.08
CA CYS A 67 17.76 -5.43 -8.08
C CYS A 67 17.04 -6.18 -9.23
N ASN A 68 16.80 -5.52 -10.37
CA ASN A 68 16.00 -6.05 -11.49
C ASN A 68 14.59 -6.51 -11.06
N CYS A 69 13.99 -5.82 -10.09
CA CYS A 69 12.72 -6.21 -9.47
C CYS A 69 11.66 -6.65 -10.48
N ALA A 70 11.32 -5.82 -11.49
CA ALA A 70 10.29 -6.16 -12.47
C ALA A 70 10.62 -7.42 -13.30
N GLN A 71 11.91 -7.66 -13.59
CA GLN A 71 12.35 -8.86 -14.29
C GLN A 71 12.12 -10.12 -13.46
N GLU A 72 12.39 -10.06 -12.16
CA GLU A 72 12.41 -11.23 -11.27
C GLU A 72 11.05 -11.49 -10.60
N ILE A 73 10.34 -10.43 -10.18
CA ILE A 73 9.09 -10.53 -9.41
C ILE A 73 7.89 -10.92 -10.29
N LEU A 74 7.83 -10.49 -11.55
CA LEU A 74 6.67 -10.73 -12.42
C LEU A 74 6.54 -12.20 -12.86
N PRO A 75 7.63 -12.90 -13.26
CA PRO A 75 7.57 -14.35 -13.46
C PRO A 75 7.18 -15.11 -12.20
N ALA A 76 7.71 -14.73 -11.03
CA ALA A 76 7.32 -15.32 -9.74
C ALA A 76 5.83 -15.11 -9.47
N ALA A 77 5.31 -13.90 -9.73
CA ALA A 77 3.91 -13.57 -9.50
C ALA A 77 3.00 -14.40 -10.40
N LYS A 78 3.37 -14.60 -11.67
CA LYS A 78 2.67 -15.49 -12.59
C LYS A 78 2.67 -16.94 -12.09
N ALA A 79 3.81 -17.42 -11.60
CA ALA A 79 3.96 -18.80 -11.11
C ALA A 79 3.13 -19.07 -9.84
N LYS A 80 2.99 -18.08 -8.97
CA LYS A 80 2.32 -18.22 -7.66
C LYS A 80 0.89 -17.67 -7.61
N GLY A 81 0.42 -17.06 -8.70
CA GLY A 81 -0.90 -16.46 -8.79
C GLY A 81 -1.03 -15.16 -7.99
N PHE A 82 0.02 -14.36 -7.96
CA PHE A 82 0.07 -13.04 -7.33
C PHE A 82 -0.14 -11.92 -8.35
N LYS A 83 -0.58 -10.77 -7.84
CA LYS A 83 -0.47 -9.49 -8.53
C LYS A 83 0.52 -8.57 -7.81
N VAL A 84 1.09 -7.63 -8.56
CA VAL A 84 2.14 -6.72 -8.09
C VAL A 84 1.76 -5.28 -8.44
N VAL A 85 1.85 -4.38 -7.47
CA VAL A 85 1.97 -2.94 -7.71
C VAL A 85 3.45 -2.62 -7.84
N LEU A 86 3.89 -2.22 -9.04
CA LEU A 86 5.29 -1.88 -9.30
C LEU A 86 5.55 -0.41 -8.98
N GLY A 87 6.74 -0.10 -8.48
CA GLY A 87 7.14 1.28 -8.18
C GLY A 87 8.10 1.88 -9.21
N VAL A 88 8.06 3.20 -9.35
CA VAL A 88 9.08 4.01 -10.02
C VAL A 88 9.61 5.00 -8.99
N TRP A 89 10.92 5.02 -8.76
CA TRP A 89 11.60 5.97 -7.89
C TRP A 89 12.08 7.18 -8.70
N PRO A 90 11.36 8.32 -8.67
CA PRO A 90 11.55 9.39 -9.64
C PRO A 90 12.52 10.50 -9.21
N ASP A 91 13.12 10.38 -8.03
CA ASP A 91 13.90 11.42 -7.36
C ASP A 91 15.05 11.97 -8.22
N VAL A 92 15.68 11.11 -9.04
CA VAL A 92 16.70 11.53 -10.01
C VAL A 92 16.40 10.99 -11.40
N GLU A 93 16.88 11.69 -12.43
CA GLU A 93 16.61 11.33 -13.83
C GLU A 93 17.09 9.92 -14.19
N ASP A 94 18.25 9.50 -13.69
CA ASP A 94 18.79 8.17 -13.93
C ASP A 94 17.93 7.06 -13.33
N SER A 95 17.45 7.21 -12.08
CA SER A 95 16.56 6.22 -11.45
C SER A 95 15.20 6.18 -12.14
N PHE A 96 14.64 7.35 -12.46
CA PHE A 96 13.39 7.46 -13.19
C PHE A 96 13.45 6.75 -14.55
N ASN A 97 14.50 7.01 -15.33
CA ASN A 97 14.68 6.41 -16.66
C ASN A 97 14.91 4.90 -16.58
N LYS A 98 15.68 4.41 -15.59
CA LYS A 98 15.89 2.97 -15.38
C LYS A 98 14.61 2.25 -15.00
N ASP A 99 13.84 2.80 -14.06
CA ASP A 99 12.56 2.21 -13.65
C ASP A 99 11.55 2.22 -14.80
N LYS A 100 11.40 3.35 -15.49
CA LYS A 100 10.53 3.44 -16.67
C LYS A 100 10.93 2.43 -17.76
N GLY A 101 12.24 2.28 -18.02
CA GLY A 101 12.77 1.28 -18.95
C GLY A 101 12.41 -0.15 -18.55
N ALA A 102 12.64 -0.52 -17.28
CA ALA A 102 12.31 -1.84 -16.75
C ALA A 102 10.80 -2.14 -16.86
N LEU A 103 9.94 -1.14 -16.64
CA LEU A 103 8.50 -1.29 -16.84
C LEU A 103 8.14 -1.58 -18.31
N VAL A 104 8.69 -0.81 -19.26
CA VAL A 104 8.45 -1.03 -20.69
C VAL A 104 8.91 -2.43 -21.10
N ASP A 105 10.07 -2.87 -20.62
CA ASP A 105 10.68 -4.14 -20.97
C ASP A 105 9.95 -5.36 -20.37
N HIS A 106 9.40 -5.24 -19.15
CA HIS A 106 8.86 -6.38 -18.41
C HIS A 106 7.36 -6.29 -18.13
N ALA A 107 6.84 -5.15 -17.66
CA ALA A 107 5.43 -5.03 -17.26
C ALA A 107 4.46 -5.32 -18.42
N THR A 108 4.81 -4.89 -19.63
CA THR A 108 3.99 -5.11 -20.84
C THR A 108 3.83 -6.58 -21.22
N LYS A 109 4.74 -7.47 -20.79
CA LYS A 109 4.70 -8.92 -21.01
C LYS A 109 3.90 -9.68 -19.94
N PHE A 110 3.65 -9.03 -18.80
CA PHE A 110 3.00 -9.59 -17.62
C PHE A 110 1.80 -8.75 -17.15
N LYS A 111 1.05 -8.15 -18.09
CA LYS A 111 -0.09 -7.25 -17.80
C LYS A 111 -1.11 -7.84 -16.81
N GLU A 112 -1.31 -9.16 -16.81
CA GLU A 112 -2.23 -9.82 -15.86
C GLU A 112 -1.72 -9.85 -14.42
N GLN A 113 -0.40 -9.82 -14.24
CA GLN A 113 0.26 -9.81 -12.93
C GLN A 113 0.51 -8.38 -12.43
N VAL A 114 0.58 -7.39 -13.31
CA VAL A 114 0.69 -5.98 -12.90
C VAL A 114 -0.69 -5.48 -12.50
N TYR A 115 -0.90 -5.20 -11.22
CA TYR A 115 -2.13 -4.56 -10.76
C TYR A 115 -2.15 -3.08 -11.16
N ALA A 116 -1.06 -2.37 -10.85
CA ALA A 116 -0.86 -0.97 -11.13
C ALA A 116 0.62 -0.61 -11.07
N VAL A 117 0.95 0.63 -11.44
CA VAL A 117 2.26 1.25 -11.27
C VAL A 117 2.10 2.52 -10.43
N THR A 118 2.92 2.68 -9.39
CA THR A 118 3.03 3.94 -8.62
C THR A 118 4.31 4.67 -9.00
N VAL A 119 4.20 5.93 -9.43
CA VAL A 119 5.33 6.82 -9.70
C VAL A 119 5.53 7.72 -8.50
N GLY A 120 6.63 7.49 -7.76
CA GLY A 120 6.87 8.15 -6.49
C GLY A 120 6.29 7.38 -5.30
N SER A 121 6.98 7.53 -4.17
CA SER A 121 6.51 7.20 -2.83
C SER A 121 6.95 8.34 -1.93
N GLU A 122 6.01 9.08 -1.34
CA GLU A 122 6.26 10.22 -0.44
C GLU A 122 7.10 11.35 -1.05
N THR A 123 6.98 11.56 -2.35
CA THR A 123 7.75 12.58 -3.06
C THR A 123 7.26 14.00 -2.78
N LEU A 124 5.95 14.17 -2.56
CA LEU A 124 5.36 15.44 -2.14
C LEU A 124 5.70 15.71 -0.68
N TYR A 125 5.62 14.69 0.19
CA TYR A 125 5.99 14.81 1.59
C TYR A 125 7.45 15.24 1.78
N ARG A 126 8.38 14.66 1.02
CA ARG A 126 9.80 15.08 1.02
C ARG A 126 10.05 16.44 0.35
N GLY A 127 9.06 17.01 -0.33
CA GLY A 127 9.22 18.26 -1.10
C GLY A 127 10.12 18.10 -2.33
N ASN A 128 10.26 16.87 -2.85
CA ASN A 128 11.07 16.59 -4.03
C ASN A 128 10.44 17.16 -5.31
N PHE A 129 9.10 17.18 -5.35
CA PHE A 129 8.31 17.66 -6.48
C PHE A 129 7.11 18.47 -5.99
N THR A 130 6.67 19.46 -6.78
CA THR A 130 5.30 19.97 -6.67
C THR A 130 4.29 18.95 -7.19
N GLY A 131 2.99 19.16 -6.92
CA GLY A 131 1.93 18.32 -7.47
C GLY A 131 1.95 18.26 -9.00
N GLU A 132 2.26 19.38 -9.68
CA GLU A 132 2.37 19.46 -11.13
C GLU A 132 3.58 18.68 -11.66
N GLU A 133 4.75 18.83 -11.05
CA GLU A 133 5.96 18.11 -11.46
C GLU A 133 5.81 16.59 -11.27
N LEU A 134 5.15 16.16 -10.19
CA LEU A 134 4.83 14.75 -9.99
C LEU A 134 3.82 14.25 -11.03
N LEU A 135 2.79 15.04 -11.33
CA LEU A 135 1.80 14.70 -12.36
C LEU A 135 2.46 14.50 -13.74
N GLU A 136 3.37 15.38 -14.14
CA GLU A 136 4.10 15.25 -15.41
C GLU A 136 4.82 13.90 -15.52
N LYS A 137 5.47 13.46 -14.44
CA LYS A 137 6.16 12.16 -14.39
C LYS A 137 5.19 10.99 -14.43
N ILE A 138 4.05 11.09 -13.74
CA ILE A 138 2.99 10.07 -13.78
C ILE A 138 2.48 9.90 -15.21
N LEU A 139 2.20 11.01 -15.91
CA LEU A 139 1.69 10.99 -17.27
C LEU A 139 2.72 10.45 -18.29
N ASP A 140 4.01 10.79 -18.12
CA ASP A 140 5.10 10.22 -18.94
C ASP A 140 5.16 8.68 -18.80
N VAL A 141 5.11 8.15 -17.58
CA VAL A 141 5.08 6.69 -17.37
C VAL A 141 3.80 6.06 -17.94
N LYS A 142 2.64 6.71 -17.76
CA LYS A 142 1.36 6.23 -18.31
C LYS A 142 1.39 6.16 -19.84
N GLU A 143 1.97 7.17 -20.50
CA GLU A 143 2.17 7.18 -21.95
C GLU A 143 3.13 6.08 -22.39
N ALA A 144 4.27 5.91 -21.71
CA ALA A 144 5.26 4.88 -22.03
C ALA A 144 4.70 3.45 -21.94
N LEU A 145 3.71 3.23 -21.07
CA LEU A 145 3.02 1.93 -20.92
C LEU A 145 1.82 1.75 -21.87
N GLY A 146 1.50 2.76 -22.68
CA GLY A 146 0.42 2.71 -23.67
C GLY A 146 -1.00 2.77 -23.09
N GLY A 147 -1.16 3.18 -21.82
CA GLY A 147 -2.46 3.39 -21.18
C GLY A 147 -3.23 2.14 -20.74
N ASP A 148 -2.71 0.92 -20.97
CA ASP A 148 -3.37 -0.34 -20.58
C ASP A 148 -3.17 -0.72 -19.10
N VAL A 149 -2.23 -0.05 -18.42
CA VAL A 149 -1.86 -0.30 -17.02
C VAL A 149 -2.29 0.89 -16.19
N LYS A 150 -2.92 0.65 -15.04
CA LYS A 150 -3.28 1.72 -14.09
C LYS A 150 -1.99 2.38 -13.59
N VAL A 151 -1.89 3.70 -13.71
CA VAL A 151 -0.74 4.47 -13.21
C VAL A 151 -1.22 5.54 -12.24
N GLY A 152 -0.51 5.62 -11.13
CA GLY A 152 -0.82 6.50 -10.01
C GLY A 152 0.41 6.87 -9.22
N THR A 153 0.22 7.22 -7.96
CA THR A 153 1.30 7.51 -7.02
C THR A 153 0.89 7.15 -5.58
N ALA A 154 1.88 7.11 -4.70
CA ALA A 154 1.69 6.95 -3.27
C ALA A 154 2.36 8.12 -2.54
N ASP A 155 1.66 8.72 -1.60
CA ASP A 155 2.21 9.79 -0.77
C ASP A 155 1.59 9.79 0.63
N SER A 156 2.17 10.56 1.55
CA SER A 156 1.67 10.66 2.92
C SER A 156 0.26 11.23 2.93
N TRP A 157 -0.61 10.68 3.79
CA TRP A 157 -2.04 11.06 3.89
C TRP A 157 -2.24 12.58 3.97
N ASN A 158 -1.36 13.27 4.70
CA ASN A 158 -1.44 14.70 4.92
C ASN A 158 -1.21 15.52 3.64
N LYS A 159 -0.44 15.01 2.66
CA LYS A 159 -0.24 15.67 1.36
C LYS A 159 -1.48 15.61 0.48
N TRP A 160 -2.32 14.61 0.69
CA TRP A 160 -3.64 14.56 0.10
C TRP A 160 -4.58 15.50 0.83
N ALA A 161 -4.63 15.44 2.17
CA ALA A 161 -5.56 16.23 2.98
C ALA A 161 -5.31 17.74 2.97
N ASP A 162 -4.05 18.19 2.81
CA ASP A 162 -3.70 19.61 2.83
C ASP A 162 -3.75 20.31 1.45
N GLY A 163 -4.08 19.55 0.40
CA GLY A 163 -4.17 20.05 -0.97
C GLY A 163 -2.85 20.11 -1.74
N THR A 164 -1.72 19.68 -1.17
CA THR A 164 -0.44 19.60 -1.90
C THR A 164 -0.57 18.70 -3.14
N GLY A 165 -1.34 17.61 -3.05
CA GLY A 165 -1.58 16.66 -4.13
C GLY A 165 -2.67 17.04 -5.13
N ASP A 166 -3.28 18.22 -5.05
CA ASP A 166 -4.45 18.62 -5.85
C ASP A 166 -4.25 18.50 -7.36
N ALA A 167 -3.05 18.85 -7.85
CA ALA A 167 -2.74 18.75 -9.28
C ALA A 167 -2.80 17.29 -9.75
N VAL A 168 -2.29 16.35 -8.95
CA VAL A 168 -2.34 14.91 -9.24
C VAL A 168 -3.79 14.43 -9.26
N ILE A 169 -4.61 14.84 -8.28
CA ILE A 169 -6.04 14.48 -8.21
C ILE A 169 -6.79 14.97 -9.46
N LYS A 170 -6.53 16.19 -9.92
CA LYS A 170 -7.17 16.78 -11.11
C LYS A 170 -6.58 16.25 -12.43
N GLY A 171 -5.47 15.53 -12.38
CA GLY A 171 -4.60 15.23 -13.52
C GLY A 171 -4.91 13.96 -14.31
N GLY A 172 -5.97 13.22 -13.95
CA GLY A 172 -6.36 12.01 -14.69
C GLY A 172 -5.52 10.76 -14.39
N VAL A 173 -5.02 10.66 -13.15
CA VAL A 173 -4.37 9.45 -12.63
C VAL A 173 -5.41 8.36 -12.34
N ASP A 174 -5.01 7.09 -12.39
CA ASP A 174 -5.94 5.97 -12.18
C ASP A 174 -6.05 5.57 -10.69
N LEU A 175 -5.00 5.85 -9.92
CA LEU A 175 -4.79 5.35 -8.57
C LEU A 175 -4.08 6.39 -7.70
N ILE A 176 -4.56 6.57 -6.48
CA ILE A 176 -3.86 7.32 -5.44
C ILE A 176 -3.77 6.44 -4.19
N MET A 177 -2.59 6.39 -3.59
CA MET A 177 -2.38 5.70 -2.33
C MET A 177 -1.97 6.68 -1.22
N ALA A 178 -2.63 6.59 -0.07
CA ALA A 178 -2.29 7.36 1.12
C ALA A 178 -1.50 6.49 2.11
N ASN A 179 -0.25 6.85 2.37
CA ASN A 179 0.56 6.28 3.44
C ASN A 179 0.09 6.87 4.78
N GLY A 180 -0.27 6.02 5.74
CA GLY A 180 -0.87 6.43 7.01
C GLY A 180 -0.21 5.70 8.17
N PHE A 181 0.69 6.35 8.87
CA PHE A 181 1.40 5.77 10.01
C PHE A 181 1.07 6.52 11.29
N SER A 182 0.18 5.98 12.12
CA SER A 182 -0.11 6.54 13.45
C SER A 182 1.11 6.48 14.38
N TYR A 183 2.02 5.51 14.16
CA TYR A 183 3.28 5.39 14.91
C TYR A 183 4.14 6.66 14.78
N TRP A 184 4.34 7.16 13.56
CA TRP A 184 5.15 8.36 13.30
C TRP A 184 4.49 9.67 13.76
N GLN A 185 3.22 9.60 14.17
CA GLN A 185 2.48 10.69 14.79
C GLN A 185 2.50 10.60 16.33
N GLY A 186 3.28 9.67 16.91
CA GLY A 186 3.39 9.50 18.35
C GLY A 186 2.13 8.98 19.03
N ALA A 187 1.20 8.39 18.28
CA ALA A 187 -0.04 7.86 18.83
C ALA A 187 0.24 6.68 19.76
N ALA A 188 -0.38 6.65 20.94
CA ALA A 188 -0.28 5.50 21.82
C ALA A 188 -0.86 4.23 21.17
N ALA A 189 -0.22 3.08 21.39
CA ALA A 189 -0.70 1.79 20.88
C ALA A 189 -2.13 1.48 21.36
N GLY A 190 -2.85 0.65 20.60
CA GLY A 190 -4.24 0.29 20.88
C GLY A 190 -5.24 1.23 20.19
N ASP A 191 -6.30 1.62 20.91
CA ASP A 191 -7.41 2.38 20.30
C ASP A 191 -6.99 3.72 19.72
N LYS A 192 -6.04 4.42 20.36
CA LYS A 192 -5.60 5.73 19.87
C LYS A 192 -4.88 5.63 18.52
N ALA A 193 -3.99 4.64 18.36
CA ALA A 193 -3.33 4.37 17.09
C ALA A 193 -4.34 4.07 15.96
N LYS A 194 -5.33 3.23 16.24
CA LYS A 194 -6.44 2.92 15.32
C LYS A 194 -7.22 4.17 14.93
N GLU A 195 -7.63 4.98 15.91
CA GLU A 195 -8.39 6.20 15.67
C GLU A 195 -7.62 7.19 14.79
N VAL A 196 -6.33 7.42 15.09
CA VAL A 196 -5.47 8.30 14.29
C VAL A 196 -5.36 7.78 12.87
N TYR A 197 -5.02 6.50 12.68
CA TYR A 197 -4.91 5.91 11.35
C TYR A 197 -6.20 6.02 10.52
N LEU A 198 -7.36 5.70 11.11
CA LEU A 198 -8.63 5.79 10.39
C LEU A 198 -9.04 7.24 10.10
N ASP A 199 -8.69 8.19 10.96
CA ASP A 199 -8.90 9.62 10.74
C ASP A 199 -8.04 10.14 9.59
N ASP A 200 -6.76 9.75 9.52
CA ASP A 200 -5.84 10.10 8.44
C ASP A 200 -6.37 9.65 7.07
N ILE A 201 -6.79 8.38 6.98
CA ILE A 201 -7.32 7.79 5.75
C ILE A 201 -8.64 8.45 5.34
N GLN A 202 -9.51 8.78 6.31
CA GLN A 202 -10.75 9.50 6.04
C GLN A 202 -10.51 10.94 5.55
N GLN A 203 -9.54 11.65 6.13
CA GLN A 203 -9.19 13.00 5.69
C GLN A 203 -8.64 13.00 4.25
N ALA A 204 -7.72 12.08 3.94
CA ALA A 204 -7.18 11.94 2.59
C ALA A 204 -8.28 11.59 1.58
N LEU A 205 -9.09 10.56 1.85
CA LEU A 205 -10.19 10.15 0.97
C LEU A 205 -11.22 11.26 0.80
N GLY A 206 -11.59 11.95 1.88
CA GLY A 206 -12.56 13.04 1.85
C GLY A 206 -12.12 14.21 0.97
N HIS A 207 -10.85 14.62 1.09
CA HIS A 207 -10.31 15.69 0.25
C HIS A 207 -10.19 15.26 -1.22
N ILE A 208 -9.74 14.03 -1.48
CA ILE A 208 -9.70 13.48 -2.85
C ILE A 208 -11.10 13.47 -3.47
N GLN A 209 -12.11 13.06 -2.71
CA GLN A 209 -13.51 13.08 -3.14
C GLN A 209 -13.99 14.51 -3.43
N GLU A 210 -13.68 15.48 -2.55
CA GLU A 210 -14.06 16.87 -2.72
C GLU A 210 -13.48 17.46 -4.01
N VAL A 211 -12.20 17.22 -4.25
CA VAL A 211 -11.46 17.78 -5.39
C VAL A 211 -11.82 17.09 -6.71
N SER A 212 -11.95 15.77 -6.72
CA SER A 212 -12.32 15.00 -7.92
C SER A 212 -13.82 15.06 -8.22
N GLY A 213 -14.64 15.39 -7.23
CA GLY A 213 -16.10 15.40 -7.31
C GLY A 213 -16.74 14.00 -7.35
N SER A 214 -15.97 12.91 -7.17
CA SER A 214 -16.48 11.54 -7.20
C SER A 214 -15.56 10.58 -6.44
N LEU A 215 -16.14 9.65 -5.68
CA LEU A 215 -15.39 8.55 -5.05
C LEU A 215 -14.87 7.54 -6.07
N ASP A 216 -15.46 7.50 -7.27
CA ASP A 216 -15.14 6.52 -8.30
C ASP A 216 -14.20 7.08 -9.39
N ALA A 217 -13.85 8.37 -9.33
CA ALA A 217 -13.00 9.00 -10.34
C ALA A 217 -11.56 8.49 -10.29
N ILE A 218 -11.09 8.15 -9.09
CA ILE A 218 -9.72 7.69 -8.83
C ILE A 218 -9.81 6.55 -7.84
N GLU A 219 -9.14 5.46 -8.12
CA GLU A 219 -9.06 4.35 -7.18
C GLU A 219 -8.22 4.76 -5.96
N PHE A 220 -8.78 4.69 -4.75
CA PHE A 220 -8.11 5.11 -3.51
C PHE A 220 -7.73 3.93 -2.62
N TRP A 221 -6.47 3.89 -2.18
CA TRP A 221 -5.92 2.82 -1.35
C TRP A 221 -5.16 3.40 -0.15
N ASN A 222 -5.04 2.63 0.93
CA ASN A 222 -3.93 2.84 1.86
C ASN A 222 -2.65 2.27 1.24
N GLY A 223 -1.66 3.14 1.03
CA GLY A 223 -0.40 2.79 0.37
C GLY A 223 0.51 1.98 1.25
N GLU A 224 0.64 2.40 2.50
CA GLU A 224 1.41 1.75 3.57
C GLU A 224 0.81 2.11 4.93
N THR A 225 0.85 1.16 5.83
CA THR A 225 0.69 1.37 7.27
C THR A 225 1.31 0.21 8.03
N GLY A 226 1.78 0.43 9.25
CA GLY A 226 2.47 -0.61 10.00
C GLY A 226 2.79 -0.19 11.42
N TRP A 227 3.40 -1.12 12.15
CA TRP A 227 3.86 -0.88 13.51
C TRP A 227 5.07 -1.76 13.83
N PRO A 228 6.15 -1.23 14.41
CA PRO A 228 7.35 -2.00 14.71
C PRO A 228 7.13 -3.03 15.82
N THR A 229 7.69 -4.21 15.64
CA THR A 229 7.61 -5.35 16.58
C THR A 229 8.72 -5.32 17.64
N ASP A 230 8.82 -6.36 18.46
CA ASP A 230 9.85 -6.45 19.51
C ASP A 230 11.27 -6.25 18.96
N GLY A 231 12.08 -5.47 19.68
CA GLY A 231 13.41 -5.05 19.25
C GLY A 231 13.41 -3.80 18.37
N GLY A 232 12.25 -3.31 17.95
CA GLY A 232 12.10 -2.00 17.34
C GLY A 232 12.26 -0.87 18.38
N SER A 233 12.20 0.37 17.90
CA SER A 233 12.32 1.56 18.74
C SER A 233 10.97 2.17 19.07
N ASP A 234 10.84 2.86 20.20
CA ASP A 234 9.66 3.66 20.51
C ASP A 234 9.72 5.02 19.81
N TYR A 235 8.56 5.60 19.50
CA TYR A 235 8.43 6.98 19.00
C TYR A 235 7.39 7.74 19.83
N GLU A 236 7.86 8.60 20.72
CA GLU A 236 6.99 9.32 21.67
C GLU A 236 6.13 8.35 22.50
N ALA A 237 4.80 8.39 22.41
CA ALA A 237 3.92 7.44 23.09
C ALA A 237 3.66 6.15 22.28
N ALA A 238 4.17 6.07 21.05
CA ALA A 238 4.07 4.89 20.20
C ALA A 238 5.15 3.86 20.58
N GLU A 239 4.81 2.97 21.50
CA GLU A 239 5.70 1.90 21.96
C GLU A 239 5.78 0.75 20.95
N ALA A 240 7.00 0.37 20.55
CA ALA A 240 7.22 -0.82 19.73
C ALA A 240 6.88 -2.09 20.52
N GLY A 241 6.49 -3.14 19.80
CA GLY A 241 6.28 -4.44 20.42
C GLY A 241 5.36 -5.34 19.62
N THR A 242 5.61 -6.65 19.67
CA THR A 242 4.87 -7.63 18.86
C THR A 242 3.37 -7.62 19.17
N LYS A 243 2.99 -7.45 20.44
CA LYS A 243 1.58 -7.32 20.85
C LYS A 243 0.92 -6.03 20.36
N ASN A 244 1.66 -4.93 20.33
CA ASN A 244 1.16 -3.64 19.84
C ASN A 244 0.98 -3.69 18.32
N ALA A 245 1.93 -4.30 17.61
CA ALA A 245 1.84 -4.53 16.17
C ALA A 245 0.69 -5.47 15.81
N GLU A 246 0.48 -6.56 16.55
CA GLU A 246 -0.67 -7.45 16.37
C GLU A 246 -1.99 -6.70 16.57
N ALA A 247 -2.12 -5.92 17.65
CA ALA A 247 -3.32 -5.13 17.91
C ALA A 247 -3.58 -4.09 16.81
N PHE A 248 -2.53 -3.41 16.32
CA PHE A 248 -2.64 -2.46 15.22
C PHE A 248 -3.07 -3.16 13.92
N TYR A 249 -2.44 -4.29 13.59
CA TYR A 249 -2.79 -5.09 12.42
C TYR A 249 -4.25 -5.53 12.47
N GLN A 250 -4.70 -6.09 13.58
CA GLN A 250 -6.04 -6.66 13.72
C GLN A 250 -7.15 -5.60 13.81
N HIS A 251 -6.89 -4.46 14.45
CA HIS A 251 -7.95 -3.48 14.73
C HIS A 251 -7.91 -2.24 13.84
N ALA A 252 -6.74 -1.87 13.31
CA ALA A 252 -6.59 -0.74 12.41
C ALA A 252 -6.51 -1.20 10.95
N PHE A 253 -5.51 -2.01 10.60
CA PHE A 253 -5.29 -2.45 9.23
C PHE A 253 -6.41 -3.35 8.70
N CYS A 254 -6.73 -4.47 9.39
CA CYS A 254 -7.87 -5.32 9.01
C CYS A 254 -9.21 -4.56 9.09
N GLY A 255 -9.31 -3.58 10.00
CA GLY A 255 -10.49 -2.71 10.11
C GLY A 255 -10.71 -1.84 8.87
N ALA A 256 -9.65 -1.28 8.29
CA ALA A 256 -9.73 -0.57 7.01
C ALA A 256 -10.16 -1.50 5.86
N LEU A 257 -9.64 -2.72 5.82
CA LEU A 257 -10.08 -3.73 4.86
C LEU A 257 -11.58 -4.05 5.02
N ASP A 258 -12.07 -4.23 6.24
CA ASP A 258 -13.48 -4.50 6.52
C ASP A 258 -14.40 -3.34 6.07
N TRP A 259 -13.86 -2.13 5.94
CA TRP A 259 -14.56 -0.95 5.41
C TRP A 259 -14.42 -0.80 3.89
N GLY A 260 -13.84 -1.79 3.21
CA GLY A 260 -13.67 -1.80 1.76
C GLY A 260 -12.45 -1.02 1.25
N ILE A 261 -11.57 -0.54 2.14
CA ILE A 261 -10.35 0.16 1.75
C ILE A 261 -9.28 -0.88 1.42
N ASN A 262 -8.81 -0.89 0.17
CA ASN A 262 -7.65 -1.69 -0.22
C ASN A 262 -6.40 -1.15 0.48
N ALA A 263 -5.55 -2.03 1.00
CA ALA A 263 -4.43 -1.60 1.85
C ALA A 263 -3.21 -2.52 1.74
N PHE A 264 -2.02 -1.94 1.92
CA PHE A 264 -0.78 -2.68 2.08
C PHE A 264 -0.21 -2.52 3.49
N PHE A 265 0.03 -3.64 4.17
CA PHE A 265 0.75 -3.61 5.43
C PHE A 265 2.26 -3.44 5.17
N PHE A 266 2.89 -2.51 5.88
CA PHE A 266 4.31 -2.25 5.90
C PHE A 266 4.94 -2.92 7.13
N GLU A 267 5.62 -4.05 6.99
CA GLU A 267 5.90 -4.76 5.73
C GLU A 267 5.83 -6.28 5.85
N ALA A 268 6.00 -7.02 4.75
CA ALA A 268 5.91 -8.48 4.77
C ALA A 268 6.94 -9.11 5.72
N PHE A 269 8.22 -8.76 5.58
CA PHE A 269 9.33 -9.37 6.29
C PHE A 269 10.25 -8.31 6.88
N ASP A 270 10.88 -8.62 8.01
CA ASP A 270 11.96 -7.78 8.52
C ASP A 270 13.07 -7.62 7.47
N GLU A 271 13.56 -6.40 7.33
CA GLU A 271 14.64 -6.05 6.40
C GLU A 271 15.90 -5.55 7.16
N PRO A 272 16.78 -6.46 7.65
CA PRO A 272 17.98 -6.11 8.44
C PRO A 272 19.00 -5.22 7.72
N TRP A 273 18.87 -5.07 6.41
CA TRP A 273 19.77 -4.27 5.57
C TRP A 273 19.38 -2.78 5.54
N LYS A 274 18.17 -2.42 5.99
CA LYS A 274 17.67 -1.04 5.91
C LYS A 274 18.44 -0.09 6.82
N PRO A 275 18.67 1.16 6.38
CA PRO A 275 19.18 2.21 7.25
C PRO A 275 18.13 2.63 8.29
N GLU A 276 18.50 3.52 9.21
CA GLU A 276 17.55 4.09 10.17
C GLU A 276 16.63 5.16 9.54
N SER A 277 15.35 5.07 9.86
CA SER A 277 14.23 6.02 9.68
C SER A 277 14.29 7.28 10.54
N ILE A 278 14.34 8.49 9.98
CA ILE A 278 14.19 9.74 10.74
C ILE A 278 12.73 10.21 10.67
N GLY A 279 12.02 10.22 11.81
CA GLY A 279 10.66 10.77 11.89
C GLY A 279 10.63 12.30 11.92
N ASP A 280 9.42 12.89 11.92
CA ASP A 280 9.21 14.36 11.91
C ASP A 280 9.91 15.10 13.07
N ASN A 281 10.13 14.41 14.21
CA ASN A 281 10.87 14.96 15.35
C ASN A 281 12.40 14.91 15.20
N GLY A 282 12.91 14.46 14.05
CA GLY A 282 14.34 14.39 13.73
C GLY A 282 15.09 13.23 14.38
N VAL A 283 14.39 12.28 15.00
CA VAL A 283 15.02 11.13 15.69
C VAL A 283 15.06 9.91 14.77
N ALA A 284 16.26 9.36 14.59
CA ALA A 284 16.48 8.10 13.88
C ALA A 284 15.92 6.89 14.65
N LYS A 285 15.31 5.94 13.94
CA LYS A 285 14.70 4.72 14.49
C LYS A 285 15.05 3.52 13.63
N ASP A 286 15.16 2.38 14.30
CA ASP A 286 15.40 1.09 13.67
C ASP A 286 14.24 0.68 12.75
N GLU A 287 14.53 0.50 11.45
CA GLU A 287 13.57 0.02 10.45
C GLU A 287 13.60 -1.50 10.25
N THR A 288 14.48 -2.21 10.92
CA THR A 288 14.70 -3.64 10.68
C THR A 288 13.62 -4.55 11.32
N LYS A 289 12.62 -3.96 12.00
CA LYS A 289 11.64 -4.65 12.84
C LYS A 289 10.17 -4.41 12.46
N TRP A 290 9.92 -3.88 11.26
CA TRP A 290 8.58 -3.58 10.74
C TRP A 290 7.88 -4.77 10.08
N GLY A 291 8.58 -5.88 9.89
CA GLY A 291 8.01 -7.07 9.27
C GLY A 291 6.91 -7.70 10.12
N ALA A 292 5.78 -8.01 9.50
CA ALA A 292 4.75 -8.90 10.03
C ALA A 292 5.29 -10.34 10.23
N MET A 293 6.31 -10.70 9.44
CA MET A 293 7.10 -11.91 9.55
C MET A 293 8.57 -11.57 9.82
N THR A 294 9.32 -12.51 10.39
CA THR A 294 10.78 -12.41 10.46
C THR A 294 11.39 -12.50 9.07
N ALA A 295 12.67 -12.12 8.95
CA ALA A 295 13.46 -12.26 7.73
C ALA A 295 13.52 -13.71 7.18
N ASP A 296 13.35 -14.70 8.06
CA ASP A 296 13.25 -16.13 7.72
C ASP A 296 11.80 -16.60 7.44
N ARG A 297 10.88 -15.67 7.16
CA ARG A 297 9.48 -15.91 6.79
C ARG A 297 8.62 -16.57 7.87
N LYS A 298 8.97 -16.39 9.15
CA LYS A 298 8.14 -16.86 10.28
C LYS A 298 7.20 -15.76 10.73
N THR A 299 5.90 -16.05 10.81
CA THR A 299 4.88 -15.12 11.35
C THR A 299 5.20 -14.71 12.78
N LYS A 300 5.17 -13.40 13.05
CA LYS A 300 5.33 -12.88 14.42
C LYS A 300 4.01 -12.82 15.19
N PHE A 301 2.90 -12.66 14.47
CA PHE A 301 1.54 -12.63 15.00
C PHE A 301 0.55 -13.16 13.95
N ASN A 302 -0.74 -13.27 14.29
CA ASN A 302 -1.76 -13.78 13.38
C ASN A 302 -2.04 -12.78 12.23
N LEU A 303 -1.86 -13.23 10.97
CA LEU A 303 -2.03 -12.40 9.77
C LEU A 303 -3.37 -12.64 9.04
N GLN A 304 -4.33 -13.29 9.71
CA GLN A 304 -5.68 -13.42 9.17
C GLN A 304 -6.48 -12.15 9.46
N CYS A 305 -7.01 -11.58 8.38
CA CYS A 305 -8.17 -10.69 8.35
C CYS A 305 -9.31 -11.49 7.66
#